data_AF-A0A6L7S658-F1
#
_entry.id   AF-A0A6L7S658-F1
#
_cell.length_a   1.000
_cell.length_b   1.000
_cell.length_c   1.000
_cell.angle_alpha   90.00
_cell.angle_beta   90.00
_cell.angle_gamma   90.00
#
_symmetry.space_group_name_H-M   'P 1'
#
loop_
_entity.id
_entity.type
_entity.pdbx_description
1 polymer ?
#
loop_
_entity_poly.entity_id
_entity_poly.type
_entity_poly.pdbx_seq_one_letter_code
_entity_poly.pdbx_strand_id
1 'polypeptide(L)'
;MSVRTLDFAEPFFTVRIVTASPAHRVAGKVILLNLSGEPVQVREQRLGHLQSAVVADVELRDVAHAVIVERFEDHDNEDRLFSEVRRIWPSAFDVRQEERLRGVSHYMSPKV
;
A
#
# COMPACT_ATOMS: atom_id res chain seq x y z
N MET A 1 4.85 11.40 16.33
CA MET A 1 3.72 10.71 15.67
C MET A 1 3.23 11.52 14.49
N SER A 2 3.39 11.00 13.28
CA SER A 2 2.73 11.55 12.10
C SER A 2 2.11 10.44 11.26
N VAL A 3 0.95 10.72 10.68
CA VAL A 3 0.29 9.89 9.68
C VAL A 3 0.14 10.74 8.43
N ARG A 4 0.69 10.27 7.31
CA ARG A 4 0.64 10.97 6.03
C ARG A 4 0.02 10.05 4.98
N THR A 5 -1.04 10.51 4.34
CA THR A 5 -1.58 9.86 3.13
C THR A 5 -0.67 10.14 1.94
N LEU A 6 -0.43 9.12 1.13
CA LEU A 6 0.30 9.19 -0.12
C LEU A 6 -0.68 8.97 -1.28
N ASP A 7 -0.89 10.02 -2.07
CA ASP A 7 -1.96 10.04 -3.08
C ASP A 7 -1.62 9.28 -4.38
N PHE A 8 -0.39 8.75 -4.51
CA PHE A 8 0.04 8.08 -5.75
C PHE A 8 -0.80 6.84 -6.06
N ALA A 9 -1.42 6.20 -5.06
CA ALA A 9 -2.21 5.00 -5.27
C ALA A 9 -3.71 5.28 -5.51
N GLU A 10 -4.14 6.54 -5.40
CA GLU A 10 -5.52 6.93 -5.66
C GLU A 10 -5.86 6.80 -7.15
N PRO A 11 -7.13 6.46 -7.49
CA PRO A 11 -8.26 6.21 -6.59
C PRO A 11 -8.36 4.77 -6.07
N PHE A 12 -7.42 3.88 -6.42
CA PHE A 12 -7.57 2.44 -6.27
C PHE A 12 -7.25 1.93 -4.87
N PHE A 13 -6.24 2.50 -4.22
CA PHE A 13 -5.82 2.14 -2.87
C PHE A 13 -5.51 3.40 -2.07
N THR A 14 -5.71 3.34 -0.75
CA THR A 14 -5.15 4.36 0.14
C THR A 14 -3.81 3.87 0.66
N VAL A 15 -2.76 4.66 0.48
CA VAL A 15 -1.46 4.37 1.09
C VAL A 15 -1.17 5.40 2.17
N ARG A 16 -0.82 4.93 3.36
CA ARG A 16 -0.47 5.78 4.50
C ARG A 16 0.91 5.43 5.03
N ILE A 17 1.71 6.45 5.32
CA ILE A 17 2.93 6.33 6.12
C ILE A 17 2.58 6.70 7.56
N VAL A 18 2.98 5.83 8.49
CA VAL A 18 2.90 6.07 9.94
C VAL A 18 4.32 6.12 10.50
N THR A 19 4.64 7.20 11.21
CA THR A 19 5.95 7.35 11.87
C THR A 19 5.82 7.71 13.35
N ALA A 20 6.72 7.16 14.16
CA ALA A 20 6.86 7.41 15.59
C ALA A 20 5.51 7.38 16.34
N SER A 21 4.78 6.27 16.20
CA SER A 21 3.47 6.02 16.82
C SER A 21 3.58 4.90 17.86
N PRO A 22 3.38 5.16 19.16
CA PRO A 22 3.45 4.12 20.19
C PRO A 22 2.31 3.09 20.04
N ALA A 23 1.14 3.56 19.60
CA ALA A 23 0.02 2.72 19.21
C ALA A 23 -0.64 3.30 17.96
N HIS A 24 -1.13 2.44 17.06
CA HIS A 24 -1.92 2.84 15.89
C HIS A 24 -3.03 1.82 15.66
N ARG A 25 -4.28 2.26 15.74
CA ARG A 25 -5.43 1.40 15.50
C ARG A 25 -5.68 1.30 13.99
N VAL A 26 -5.72 0.07 13.50
CA VAL A 26 -6.18 -0.27 12.16
C VAL A 26 -7.62 -0.76 12.26
N ALA A 27 -8.48 -0.28 11.37
CA ALA A 27 -9.84 -0.76 11.18
C ALA A 27 -9.97 -1.37 9.79
N GLY A 28 -10.72 -2.47 9.68
CA GLY A 28 -10.80 -3.25 8.45
C GLY A 28 -9.49 -3.98 8.16
N LYS A 29 -9.40 -4.54 6.96
CA LYS A 29 -8.25 -5.33 6.51
C LYS A 29 -7.27 -4.44 5.75
N VAL A 30 -6.00 -4.47 6.17
CA VAL A 30 -4.93 -3.68 5.55
C VAL A 30 -3.69 -4.52 5.33
N ILE A 31 -2.85 -4.11 4.38
CA ILE A 31 -1.48 -4.61 4.26
C ILE A 31 -0.59 -3.68 5.08
N LEU A 32 0.06 -4.22 6.11
CA LEU A 32 1.07 -3.54 6.89
C LEU A 32 2.46 -3.94 6.38
N LEU A 33 3.31 -2.96 6.10
CA LEU A 33 4.73 -3.15 5.75
C LEU A 33 5.61 -2.37 6.74
N ASN A 34 6.53 -3.06 7.41
CA ASN A 34 7.49 -2.42 8.31
C ASN A 34 8.69 -1.89 7.52
N LEU A 35 8.94 -0.58 7.59
CA LEU A 35 10.09 0.07 6.96
C LEU A 35 11.23 0.36 7.96
N SER A 36 10.99 0.26 9.26
CA SER A 36 12.01 0.44 10.30
C SER A 36 12.80 -0.84 10.56
N GLY A 37 14.00 -0.68 11.14
CA GLY A 37 14.76 -1.80 11.71
C GLY A 37 14.06 -2.44 12.91
N GLU A 38 13.27 -1.64 13.63
CA GLU A 38 12.57 -2.09 14.83
C GLU A 38 11.28 -2.83 14.49
N PRO A 39 10.97 -3.93 15.20
CA PRO A 39 9.79 -4.73 14.91
C PRO A 39 8.51 -3.98 15.31
N VAL A 40 7.50 -4.02 14.44
CA VAL A 40 6.15 -3.59 14.79
C VAL A 40 5.45 -4.75 15.49
N GLN A 41 4.91 -4.50 16.68
CA GLN A 41 4.17 -5.51 17.43
C GLN A 41 2.71 -5.55 16.95
N VAL A 42 2.26 -6.74 16.56
CA VAL A 42 0.89 -7.00 16.10
C VAL A 42 0.33 -8.16 16.92
N ARG A 43 -0.52 -7.86 17.91
CA ARG A 43 -0.96 -8.86 18.92
C ARG A 43 0.26 -9.54 19.57
N GLU A 44 0.38 -10.86 19.45
CA GLU A 44 1.50 -11.66 19.97
C GLU A 44 2.67 -11.78 18.98
N GLN A 45 2.48 -11.34 17.73
CA GLN A 45 3.47 -11.44 16.66
C GLN A 45 4.32 -10.17 16.53
N ARG A 46 5.51 -10.33 15.95
CA ARG A 46 6.43 -9.25 15.61
C ARG A 46 6.67 -9.22 14.11
N LEU A 47 6.44 -8.07 13.51
CA LEU A 47 6.72 -7.82 12.10
C LEU A 47 8.07 -7.13 11.97
N GLY A 48 9.10 -7.87 11.54
CA GLY A 48 10.47 -7.37 11.38
C GLY A 48 10.66 -6.46 10.17
N HIS A 49 11.90 -5.99 9.98
CA HIS A 49 12.26 -5.09 8.89
C HIS A 49 11.91 -5.66 7.50
N LEU A 50 11.26 -4.86 6.66
CA LEU A 50 10.79 -5.20 5.31
C LEU A 50 9.84 -6.40 5.25
N GLN A 51 9.32 -6.86 6.39
CA GLN A 51 8.26 -7.85 6.42
C GLN A 51 6.91 -7.16 6.26
N SER A 52 6.00 -7.85 5.60
CA SER A 52 4.61 -7.44 5.49
C SER A 52 3.67 -8.50 6.02
N ALA A 53 2.50 -8.06 6.49
CA ALA A 53 1.42 -8.92 6.92
C ALA A 53 0.08 -8.28 6.59
N VAL A 54 -0.90 -9.11 6.26
CA VAL A 54 -2.29 -8.68 6.18
C VAL A 54 -2.89 -8.77 7.58
N VAL A 55 -3.40 -7.65 8.10
CA VAL A 55 -3.94 -7.55 9.45
C VAL A 55 -5.34 -6.97 9.41
N ALA A 56 -6.18 -7.37 10.36
CA ALA A 56 -7.57 -6.91 10.45
C ALA A 56 -7.93 -6.53 11.89
N ASP A 57 -8.47 -5.31 12.05
CA ASP A 57 -9.03 -4.82 13.31
C ASP A 57 -8.08 -4.98 14.52
N VAL A 58 -6.82 -4.58 14.32
CA VAL A 58 -5.74 -4.68 15.30
C VAL A 58 -5.22 -3.32 15.75
N GLU A 59 -4.65 -3.30 16.95
CA GLU A 59 -3.77 -2.22 17.38
C GLU A 59 -2.33 -2.62 17.08
N LEU A 60 -1.64 -1.80 16.30
CA LEU A 60 -0.20 -1.89 16.07
C LEU A 60 0.51 -1.17 17.22
N ARG A 61 1.57 -1.74 17.76
CA ARG A 61 2.38 -1.11 18.80
C ARG A 61 3.82 -0.95 18.35
N ASP A 62 4.47 0.07 18.91
CA ASP A 62 5.88 0.39 18.66
C ASP A 62 6.19 0.67 17.17
N VAL A 63 5.29 1.40 16.50
CA VAL A 63 5.43 1.73 15.07
C VAL A 63 6.45 2.87 14.91
N ALA A 64 7.70 2.52 14.61
CA ALA A 64 8.72 3.51 14.30
C ALA A 64 8.55 4.07 12.87
N HIS A 65 8.46 3.21 11.86
CA HIS A 65 8.20 3.61 10.47
C HIS A 65 7.50 2.47 9.71
N ALA A 66 6.26 2.68 9.27
CA ALA A 66 5.52 1.67 8.52
C ALA A 66 4.67 2.28 7.40
N VAL A 67 4.37 1.45 6.40
CA VAL A 67 3.38 1.73 5.36
C VAL A 67 2.15 0.87 5.61
N ILE A 68 0.98 1.48 5.49
CA ILE A 68 -0.33 0.82 5.55
C ILE A 68 -1.01 1.01 4.20
N VAL A 69 -1.44 -0.09 3.58
CA VAL A 69 -2.24 -0.08 2.35
C VAL A 69 -3.66 -0.54 2.71
N GLU A 70 -4.62 0.35 2.48
CA GLU A 70 -6.05 0.14 2.74
C GLU A 70 -6.79 -0.06 1.42
N ARG A 71 -8.05 -0.53 1.49
CA ARG A 71 -8.97 -0.70 0.35
C ARG A 71 -8.50 -1.67 -0.74
N PHE A 72 -7.51 -2.50 -0.45
CA PHE A 72 -7.05 -3.51 -1.41
C PHE A 72 -8.09 -4.63 -1.64
N GLU A 73 -9.07 -4.78 -0.74
CA GLU A 73 -10.21 -5.71 -0.89
C GLU A 73 -11.52 -5.04 -1.30
N ASP A 74 -11.55 -3.72 -1.52
CA ASP A 74 -12.78 -2.99 -1.89
C ASP A 74 -13.24 -3.29 -3.34
N HIS A 75 -12.56 -4.23 -4.02
CA HIS A 75 -12.71 -4.53 -5.43
C HIS A 75 -13.16 -5.98 -5.62
N ASP A 76 -14.47 -6.23 -5.60
CA ASP A 76 -15.05 -7.58 -5.77
C ASP A 76 -14.80 -8.21 -7.15
N ASN A 77 -14.42 -7.41 -8.14
CA ASN A 77 -14.18 -7.84 -9.51
C ASN A 77 -12.84 -7.31 -10.02
N GLU A 78 -11.84 -8.19 -10.06
CA GLU A 78 -10.49 -7.87 -10.51
C GLU A 78 -10.45 -7.37 -11.96
N ASP A 79 -11.22 -7.97 -12.88
CA ASP A 79 -11.26 -7.56 -14.28
C ASP A 79 -11.76 -6.11 -14.44
N ARG A 80 -12.74 -5.72 -13.62
CA ARG A 80 -13.22 -4.34 -13.56
C ARG A 80 -12.17 -3.41 -13.00
N LEU A 81 -11.51 -3.77 -11.89
CA LEU A 81 -10.41 -2.99 -11.32
C LEU A 81 -9.30 -2.77 -12.35
N PHE A 82 -8.83 -3.82 -13.01
CA PHE A 82 -7.80 -3.70 -14.05
C PHE A 82 -8.25 -2.84 -15.23
N SER A 83 -9.52 -2.91 -15.62
CA SER A 83 -10.08 -2.07 -16.68
C SER A 83 -10.10 -0.58 -16.28
N GLU A 84 -10.41 -0.28 -15.02
CA GLU A 84 -10.37 1.09 -14.50
C GLU A 84 -8.93 1.60 -14.35
N VAL A 85 -8.01 0.77 -13.84
CA VAL A 85 -6.56 1.09 -13.78
C VAL A 85 -6.01 1.43 -15.16
N ARG A 86 -6.31 0.62 -16.18
CA ARG A 86 -5.93 0.87 -17.58
C ARG A 86 -6.45 2.20 -18.12
N ARG A 87 -7.61 2.65 -17.65
CA ARG A 87 -8.24 3.88 -18.11
C ARG A 87 -7.65 5.12 -17.43
N ILE A 88 -7.25 5.00 -16.16
CA ILE A 88 -6.81 6.14 -15.34
C ILE A 88 -5.29 6.29 -15.37
N TRP A 89 -4.53 5.20 -15.32
CA TRP A 89 -3.08 5.22 -15.30
C TRP A 89 -2.51 4.81 -16.66
N PRO A 90 -1.59 5.60 -17.24
CA PRO A 90 -0.94 5.22 -18.48
C PRO A 90 -0.09 3.97 -18.26
N SER A 91 0.02 3.11 -19.27
CA SER A 91 0.96 2.00 -19.21
C SER A 91 2.40 2.52 -19.23
N ALA A 92 3.33 1.72 -18.74
CA ALA A 92 4.75 2.02 -18.83
C ALA A 92 5.19 2.17 -20.29
N PHE A 93 4.52 1.48 -21.22
CA PHE A 93 4.73 1.67 -22.66
C PHE A 93 4.23 3.04 -23.12
N ASP A 94 3.03 3.47 -22.73
CA ASP A 94 2.50 4.79 -23.12
C ASP A 94 3.43 5.93 -22.68
N VAL A 95 4.04 5.80 -21.51
CA VAL A 95 4.98 6.80 -20.97
C VAL A 95 6.37 6.71 -21.59
N ARG A 96 6.96 5.52 -21.70
CA ARG A 96 8.37 5.34 -22.05
C ARG A 96 8.62 4.99 -23.51
N GLN A 97 7.60 4.51 -24.22
CA GLN A 97 7.64 4.09 -25.63
C GLN A 97 8.71 3.03 -25.94
N GLU A 98 9.12 2.23 -24.94
CA GLU A 98 10.08 1.14 -25.12
C GLU A 98 9.36 -0.13 -25.60
N GLU A 99 9.73 -0.68 -26.76
CA GLU A 99 9.05 -1.85 -27.36
C GLU A 99 8.90 -3.06 -26.42
N ARG A 100 9.88 -3.30 -25.54
CA ARG A 100 9.83 -4.39 -24.55
C ARG A 100 8.67 -4.26 -23.54
N LEU A 101 8.06 -3.08 -23.44
CA LEU A 101 6.94 -2.80 -22.53
C LEU A 101 5.59 -2.95 -23.24
N ARG A 102 5.58 -3.15 -24.57
CA ARG A 102 4.35 -3.31 -25.34
C ARG A 102 3.57 -4.53 -24.84
N GLY A 103 2.31 -4.32 -24.44
CA GLY A 103 1.43 -5.37 -23.94
C GLY A 103 1.66 -5.80 -22.49
N VAL A 104 2.59 -5.16 -21.76
CA VAL A 104 2.85 -5.48 -20.34
C VAL A 104 1.85 -4.72 -19.45
N SER A 105 1.20 -5.43 -18.52
CA SER A 105 0.29 -4.87 -17.51
C SER A 105 1.02 -4.11 -16.38
N HIS A 106 1.93 -3.21 -16.75
CA HIS A 106 2.65 -2.33 -15.84
C HIS A 106 2.12 -0.92 -16.02
N TYR A 107 1.34 -0.45 -15.05
CA TYR A 107 0.72 0.87 -15.07
C TYR A 107 1.50 1.83 -14.18
N MET A 108 1.63 3.07 -14.65
CA MET A 108 2.40 4.10 -13.99
C MET A 108 1.43 5.01 -13.25
N SER A 109 1.41 4.91 -11.91
CA SER A 109 0.72 5.90 -11.10
C SER A 109 1.30 7.30 -11.33
N PRO A 110 0.52 8.38 -11.14
CA PRO A 110 1.04 9.74 -11.17
C PRO A 110 2.23 9.88 -10.21
N LYS A 111 3.34 10.40 -10.73
CA LYS A 111 4.45 10.83 -9.86
C LYS A 111 4.09 12.22 -9.35
N VAL A 112 3.97 12.36 -8.04
CA VAL A 112 3.92 13.66 -7.37
C VAL A 112 5.31 14.27 -7.35
#